data_AF-A0A538IHQ7-F1
#
_entry.id   AF-A0A538IHQ7-F1
#
_cell.length_a   1.000
_cell.length_b   1.000
_cell.length_c   1.000
_cell.angle_alpha   90.00
_cell.angle_beta   90.00
_cell.angle_gamma   90.00
#
_symmetry.space_group_name_H-M   'P 1'
#
loop_
_entity.id
_entity.type
_entity.pdbx_description
1 polymer ?
#
loop_
_entity_poly.entity_id
_entity_poly.type
_entity_poly.pdbx_seq_one_letter_code
_entity_poly.pdbx_strand_id
1 'polypeptide(L)'
;MALIALVPLILALRGARARAGALLGLVAGAAFFGVLLYWISYFGYPAFITLALAETAFLVVFGILAARASRTIAGRLLGVPLLWSGLEIARARYPLGGFSWGVIGYTQHGGGSLLPLARVGGVVLLGL
;
A
#
# COMPACT_ATOMS: atom_id res chain seq x y z
N MET A 1 -8.47 -11.54 0.18
CA MET A 1 -9.10 -10.20 0.24
C MET A 1 -8.14 -9.06 -0.12
N ALA A 2 -6.84 -9.14 0.21
CA ALA A 2 -5.87 -8.10 -0.14
C ALA A 2 -5.72 -7.82 -1.66
N LEU A 3 -5.74 -8.86 -2.50
CA LEU A 3 -5.70 -8.71 -3.96
C LEU A 3 -6.93 -7.96 -4.52
N ILE A 4 -8.08 -8.03 -3.85
CA ILE A 4 -9.33 -7.38 -4.29
C ILE A 4 -9.26 -5.86 -4.10
N ALA A 5 -8.50 -5.36 -3.12
CA ALA A 5 -8.28 -3.93 -2.92
C ALA A 5 -7.18 -3.36 -3.86
N LEU A 6 -6.12 -4.14 -4.12
CA LEU A 6 -4.96 -3.69 -4.88
C LEU A 6 -5.16 -3.75 -6.40
N VAL A 7 -5.83 -4.80 -6.91
CA VAL A 7 -6.01 -5.03 -8.34
C VAL A 7 -6.81 -3.92 -9.04
N PRO A 8 -7.96 -3.44 -8.50
CA PRO A 8 -8.69 -2.33 -9.12
C PRO A 8 -7.89 -1.03 -9.15
N LEU A 9 -7.12 -0.74 -8.11
CA LEU A 9 -6.24 0.42 -8.04
C LEU A 9 -5.15 0.36 -9.12
N ILE A 10 -4.48 -0.80 -9.24
CA ILE A 10 -3.43 -1.01 -10.26
C ILE A 10 -4.01 -0.94 -11.68
N LEU A 11 -5.22 -1.46 -11.91
CA LEU A 11 -5.90 -1.35 -13.20
C LEU A 11 -6.29 0.10 -13.52
N ALA A 12 -6.81 0.85 -12.55
CA ALA A 12 -7.17 2.26 -12.71
C ALA A 12 -5.95 3.17 -12.97
N LEU A 13 -4.75 2.74 -12.55
CA LEU A 13 -3.50 3.46 -12.79
C LEU A 13 -2.93 3.26 -14.21
N ARG A 14 -3.45 2.33 -15.00
CA ARG A 14 -2.99 2.08 -16.38
C ARG A 14 -3.35 3.27 -17.28
N GLY A 15 -2.33 3.99 -17.75
CA GLY A 15 -2.53 5.18 -18.61
C GLY A 15 -2.98 6.44 -17.84
N ALA A 16 -3.08 6.37 -16.51
CA ALA A 16 -3.47 7.51 -15.70
C ALA A 16 -2.41 8.63 -15.70
N ARG A 17 -2.88 9.86 -15.53
CA ARG A 17 -2.01 11.02 -15.26
C ARG A 17 -1.56 10.98 -13.81
N ALA A 18 -0.40 11.58 -13.49
CA ALA A 18 0.09 11.66 -12.11
C ALA A 18 -0.94 12.23 -11.12
N ARG A 19 -1.70 13.26 -11.54
CA ARG A 19 -2.80 13.83 -10.73
C ARG A 19 -3.93 12.85 -10.47
N ALA A 20 -4.31 12.05 -11.46
CA ALA A 20 -5.33 11.01 -11.29
C ALA A 20 -4.80 9.91 -10.37
N GLY A 21 -3.53 9.53 -10.51
CA GLY A 21 -2.88 8.59 -9.58
C GLY A 21 -2.85 9.10 -8.14
N ALA A 22 -2.57 10.39 -7.91
CA ALA A 22 -2.64 11.02 -6.59
C ALA A 22 -4.03 10.93 -5.98
N LEU A 23 -5.07 11.26 -6.76
CA LEU A 23 -6.46 11.22 -6.30
C LEU A 23 -6.92 9.79 -5.99
N LEU A 24 -6.57 8.82 -6.85
CA LEU A 24 -6.85 7.41 -6.61
C LEU A 24 -6.16 6.91 -5.33
N GLY A 25 -4.89 7.28 -5.14
CA GLY A 25 -4.15 6.99 -3.92
C GLY A 25 -4.77 7.62 -2.68
N LEU A 26 -5.24 8.87 -2.78
CA LEU A 26 -5.90 9.57 -1.68
C LEU A 26 -7.19 8.88 -1.26
N VAL A 27 -8.07 8.57 -2.22
CA VAL A 27 -9.35 7.90 -1.95
C VAL A 27 -9.13 6.50 -1.40
N ALA A 28 -8.24 5.72 -2.04
CA ALA A 28 -7.93 4.37 -1.59
C ALA A 28 -7.30 4.35 -0.19
N GLY A 29 -6.31 5.22 0.05
CA GLY A 29 -5.65 5.33 1.34
C GLY A 29 -6.61 5.79 2.44
N ALA A 30 -7.41 6.84 2.20
CA ALA A 30 -8.36 7.34 3.19
C ALA A 30 -9.43 6.30 3.53
N ALA A 31 -9.97 5.60 2.52
CA ALA A 31 -10.94 4.53 2.76
C ALA A 31 -10.31 3.36 3.54
N PHE A 32 -9.12 2.91 3.14
CA PHE A 32 -8.45 1.77 3.78
C PHE A 32 -8.00 2.10 5.21
N PHE A 33 -7.23 3.17 5.41
CA PHE A 33 -6.69 3.54 6.72
C PHE A 33 -7.74 4.15 7.64
N GLY A 34 -8.76 4.83 7.09
CA GLY A 34 -9.88 5.32 7.88
C GLY A 34 -10.64 4.17 8.57
N VAL A 35 -10.91 3.09 7.84
CA VAL A 35 -11.55 1.90 8.41
C VAL A 35 -10.58 1.10 9.28
N LEU A 36 -9.37 0.81 8.78
CA LEU A 36 -8.39 -0.02 9.48
C LEU A 36 -7.97 0.59 10.83
N LEU A 37 -7.82 1.91 10.90
CA LEU A 37 -7.29 2.62 12.06
C LEU A 37 -8.38 3.26 12.91
N TYR A 38 -9.65 3.02 12.62
CA TYR A 38 -10.75 3.60 13.39
C TYR A 38 -10.65 3.29 14.89
N TRP A 39 -10.10 2.13 15.27
CA TRP A 39 -9.86 1.76 16.67
C TRP A 39 -8.89 2.70 17.41
N ILE A 40 -8.03 3.45 16.70
CA ILE A 40 -7.18 4.47 17.33
C ILE A 40 -8.02 5.62 17.92
N SER A 41 -9.26 5.82 17.46
CA SER A 41 -10.15 6.85 17.98
C SER A 41 -10.45 6.70 19.48
N TYR A 42 -10.32 5.49 20.04
CA TYR A 42 -10.41 5.27 21.49
C TYR A 42 -9.32 6.02 22.29
N PHE A 43 -8.21 6.38 21.64
CA PHE A 43 -7.11 7.17 22.21
C PHE A 43 -7.17 8.65 21.79
N GLY A 44 -8.20 9.05 21.03
CA GLY A 44 -8.46 10.42 20.59
C GLY A 44 -8.53 10.58 19.07
N TYR A 45 -9.53 11.34 18.61
CA TYR A 45 -9.71 11.66 17.19
C TYR A 45 -8.50 12.35 16.54
N PRO A 46 -7.79 13.29 17.19
CA PRO A 46 -6.60 13.90 16.58
C PRO A 46 -5.51 12.86 16.26
N ALA A 47 -5.30 11.88 17.14
CA ALA A 47 -4.33 10.81 16.91
C ALA A 47 -4.75 9.91 15.75
N PHE A 48 -6.02 9.50 15.72
CA PHE A 48 -6.59 8.71 14.62
C PHE A 48 -6.47 9.42 13.27
N ILE A 49 -6.94 10.67 13.18
CA ILE A 49 -6.95 11.43 11.92
C ILE A 49 -5.52 11.67 11.44
N THR A 50 -4.62 12.10 12.34
CA THR A 50 -3.23 12.39 11.96
C THR A 50 -2.52 11.14 11.44
N LEU A 51 -2.69 10.00 12.13
CA LEU A 51 -2.09 8.75 11.71
C LEU A 51 -2.70 8.26 10.39
N ALA A 52 -4.03 8.26 10.25
CA ALA A 52 -4.69 7.85 9.02
C ALA A 52 -4.28 8.72 7.82
N LEU A 53 -4.10 10.03 8.00
CA LEU A 53 -3.61 10.93 6.96
C LEU A 53 -2.14 10.66 6.61
N ALA A 54 -1.29 10.42 7.62
CA ALA A 54 0.11 10.07 7.41
C ALA A 54 0.25 8.77 6.58
N GLU A 55 -0.52 7.75 6.93
CA GLU A 55 -0.58 6.48 6.20
C GLU A 55 -1.16 6.66 4.79
N THR A 56 -2.19 7.50 4.64
CA THR A 56 -2.78 7.82 3.34
C THR A 56 -1.79 8.52 2.40
N ALA A 57 -0.90 9.37 2.93
CA ALA A 57 0.10 10.06 2.12
C ALA A 57 1.02 9.07 1.37
N PHE A 58 1.34 7.93 1.97
CA PHE A 58 2.09 6.86 1.31
C PHE A 58 1.35 6.33 0.08
N LEU A 59 0.04 6.08 0.18
CA LEU A 59 -0.79 5.63 -0.95
C LEU A 59 -0.93 6.71 -2.04
N VAL A 60 -0.96 7.99 -1.68
CA VAL A 60 -0.93 9.12 -2.64
C VAL A 60 0.37 9.11 -3.43
N VAL A 61 1.52 9.00 -2.74
CA VAL A 61 2.84 8.94 -3.38
C VAL A 61 2.95 7.71 -4.28
N PHE A 62 2.51 6.55 -3.79
CA PHE A 62 2.45 5.33 -4.59
C PHE A 62 1.61 5.54 -5.85
N GLY A 63 0.40 6.10 -5.74
CA GLY A 63 -0.46 6.35 -6.90
C GLY A 63 0.18 7.27 -7.95
N ILE A 64 0.90 8.31 -7.53
CA ILE A 64 1.66 9.20 -8.43
C ILE A 64 2.74 8.43 -9.19
N LEU A 65 3.57 7.67 -8.46
CA LEU A 65 4.72 6.96 -9.03
C LEU A 65 4.27 5.77 -9.89
N ALA A 66 3.28 5.01 -9.41
CA ALA A 66 2.71 3.87 -10.12
C ALA A 66 1.98 4.29 -11.40
N ALA A 67 1.32 5.46 -11.44
CA ALA A 67 0.75 5.99 -12.68
C ALA A 67 1.83 6.27 -13.75
N ARG A 68 3.03 6.74 -13.33
CA ARG A 68 4.17 6.95 -14.24
C ARG A 68 4.80 5.62 -14.67
N ALA A 69 5.03 4.71 -13.72
CA ALA A 69 5.58 3.38 -13.99
C ALA A 69 4.67 2.55 -14.91
N SER A 70 3.35 2.68 -14.76
CA SER A 70 2.36 1.94 -15.55
C SER A 70 2.30 2.33 -17.04
N ARG A 71 3.13 3.26 -17.50
CA ARG A 71 3.23 3.65 -18.92
C ARG A 71 4.01 2.65 -19.76
N THR A 72 4.91 1.88 -19.16
CA THR A 72 5.71 0.86 -19.87
C THR A 72 5.36 -0.53 -19.35
N ILE A 73 5.62 -1.56 -20.17
CA ILE A 73 5.39 -2.95 -19.73
C ILE A 73 6.32 -3.33 -18.57
N ALA A 74 7.61 -2.94 -18.65
CA ALA A 74 8.58 -3.18 -17.59
C ALA A 74 8.20 -2.44 -16.30
N GLY A 75 7.70 -1.21 -16.40
CA GLY A 75 7.24 -0.47 -15.23
C GLY A 75 5.99 -1.07 -14.59
N ARG A 76 5.10 -1.72 -15.35
CA ARG A 76 3.96 -2.48 -14.79
C ARG A 76 4.40 -3.76 -14.08
N LEU A 77 5.31 -4.53 -14.69
CA LEU A 77 5.70 -5.85 -14.19
C LEU A 77 6.72 -5.78 -13.04
N LEU A 78 7.60 -4.78 -13.06
CA LEU A 78 8.67 -4.64 -12.07
C LEU A 78 8.51 -3.37 -11.23
N GLY A 79 8.22 -2.24 -11.90
CA GLY A 79 8.16 -0.94 -11.23
C GLY A 79 7.04 -0.86 -10.18
N VAL A 80 5.82 -1.27 -10.52
CA VAL A 80 4.67 -1.20 -9.60
C VAL A 80 4.86 -2.11 -8.37
N PRO A 81 5.24 -3.39 -8.50
CA PRO A 81 5.54 -4.23 -7.34
C PRO A 81 6.68 -3.69 -6.48
N LEU A 82 7.79 -3.24 -7.08
CA LEU A 82 8.92 -2.67 -6.33
C LEU A 82 8.53 -1.39 -5.58
N LEU A 83 7.71 -0.54 -6.20
CA LEU A 83 7.17 0.66 -5.55
C LEU A 83 6.28 0.28 -4.36
N TRP A 84 5.47 -0.78 -4.49
CA TRP A 84 4.63 -1.26 -3.39
C TRP A 84 5.46 -1.79 -2.24
N SER A 85 6.41 -2.68 -2.50
CA SER A 85 7.32 -3.21 -1.47
C SER A 85 8.13 -2.10 -0.79
N GLY A 86 8.63 -1.13 -1.57
CA GLY A 86 9.32 0.05 -1.03
C GLY A 86 8.43 0.88 -0.10
N LEU A 87 7.14 0.99 -0.44
CA LEU A 87 6.15 1.64 0.42
C LEU A 87 5.95 0.90 1.73
N GLU A 88 5.79 -0.42 1.70
CA GLU A 88 5.63 -1.24 2.90
C GLU A 88 6.88 -1.16 3.80
N ILE A 89 8.09 -1.15 3.22
CA ILE A 89 9.34 -0.94 3.97
C ILE A 89 9.38 0.45 4.60
N ALA A 90 8.99 1.49 3.88
CA ALA A 90 8.97 2.85 4.40
C ALA A 90 7.99 2.98 5.56
N ARG A 91 6.78 2.43 5.41
CA ARG A 91 5.75 2.38 6.45
C ARG A 91 6.20 1.58 7.68
N ALA A 92 6.98 0.52 7.47
CA ALA A 92 7.56 -0.26 8.58
C ALA A 92 8.63 0.50 9.39
N ARG A 93 9.05 1.71 8.95
CA ARG A 93 10.02 2.55 9.66
C ARG A 93 9.46 3.90 10.10
N TYR A 94 8.42 4.39 9.42
CA TYR A 94 7.81 5.69 9.68
C TYR A 94 6.31 5.65 9.36
N PRO A 95 5.43 6.30 10.15
CA PRO A 95 5.69 7.13 11.32
C PRO A 95 5.94 6.32 12.61
N LEU A 96 6.32 7.01 13.69
CA LEU A 96 6.41 6.45 15.05
C LEU A 96 7.40 5.26 15.22
N GLY A 97 8.47 5.23 14.42
CA GLY A 97 9.43 4.11 14.40
C GLY A 97 8.97 2.91 13.58
N GLY A 98 7.78 2.99 12.96
CA GLY A 98 7.22 1.98 12.09
C GLY A 98 5.76 1.68 12.40
N PHE A 99 4.91 1.76 11.38
CA PHE A 99 3.48 1.47 11.48
C PHE A 99 3.00 0.59 10.30
N SER A 100 3.37 -0.69 10.35
CA SER A 100 3.11 -1.68 9.30
C SER A 100 1.74 -2.39 9.41
N TRP A 101 0.76 -1.76 10.08
CA TRP A 101 -0.59 -2.31 10.15
C TRP A 101 -1.22 -2.38 8.75
N GLY A 102 -1.86 -3.52 8.46
CA GLY A 102 -2.52 -3.76 7.18
C GLY A 102 -1.60 -4.18 6.02
N VAL A 103 -0.37 -4.63 6.30
CA VAL A 103 0.53 -5.22 5.28
C VAL A 103 -0.12 -6.43 4.62
N ILE A 104 -0.07 -6.46 3.29
CA ILE A 104 -0.80 -7.44 2.47
C ILE A 104 -0.25 -8.86 2.66
N GLY A 105 1.07 -8.99 2.84
CA GLY A 105 1.72 -10.28 3.02
C GLY A 105 1.22 -11.08 4.23
N TYR A 106 0.69 -10.43 5.27
CA TYR A 106 0.08 -11.15 6.40
C TYR A 106 -1.15 -11.94 5.99
N THR A 107 -1.87 -11.53 4.94
CA THR A 107 -3.03 -12.28 4.43
C THR A 107 -2.65 -13.60 3.74
N GLN A 108 -1.36 -13.80 3.43
CA GLN A 108 -0.84 -15.00 2.78
C GLN A 108 -0.40 -16.09 3.78
N HIS A 109 -0.65 -15.90 5.09
CA HIS A 109 -0.23 -16.84 6.14
C HIS A 109 -0.83 -18.26 6.00
N GLY A 110 -1.89 -18.43 5.21
CA GLY A 110 -2.72 -19.65 5.17
C GLY A 110 -2.28 -20.76 4.21
N GLY A 111 -1.07 -20.72 3.63
CA GLY A 111 -0.58 -21.84 2.81
C GLY A 111 -0.45 -21.59 1.30
N GLY A 112 -0.48 -20.34 0.81
CA GLY A 112 -0.36 -20.03 -0.62
C GLY A 112 1.02 -20.33 -1.21
N SER A 113 1.11 -20.53 -2.54
CA SER A 113 2.35 -20.85 -3.28
C SER A 113 3.49 -19.84 -3.11
N LEU A 114 3.21 -18.65 -2.59
CA LEU A 114 4.19 -17.59 -2.31
C LEU A 114 4.89 -17.75 -0.94
N LEU A 115 4.38 -18.59 -0.03
CA LEU A 115 4.95 -18.79 1.32
C LEU A 115 6.45 -19.14 1.36
N PRO A 116 7.02 -19.90 0.41
CA PRO A 116 8.46 -20.14 0.38
C PRO A 116 9.29 -18.86 0.26
N LEU A 117 8.75 -17.80 -0.36
CA LEU A 117 9.44 -16.51 -0.51
C LEU A 117 9.58 -15.78 0.84
N ALA A 118 8.71 -16.06 1.80
CA ALA A 118 8.84 -15.52 3.17
C ALA A 118 10.14 -15.95 3.84
N ARG A 119 10.68 -17.13 3.50
CA ARG A 119 11.94 -17.63 4.06
C ARG A 119 13.16 -16.88 3.56
N VAL A 120 13.05 -16.17 2.43
CA VAL A 120 14.17 -15.48 1.77
C VAL A 120 14.16 -13.97 2.06
N GLY A 121 12.99 -13.34 2.14
CA GLY A 121 12.89 -11.89 2.32
C GLY A 121 11.73 -11.43 3.20
N GLY A 122 11.19 -12.32 4.03
CA GLY A 122 10.11 -12.00 4.97
C GLY A 122 8.79 -11.64 4.30
N VAL A 123 7.91 -10.98 5.06
CA VAL A 123 6.53 -10.66 4.64
C VAL A 123 6.47 -9.72 3.42
N VAL A 124 7.54 -8.97 3.16
CA VAL A 124 7.64 -8.03 2.04
C VAL A 124 7.63 -8.76 0.69
N LEU A 125 8.26 -9.93 0.60
CA LEU A 125 8.24 -10.73 -0.64
C LEU A 125 6.91 -11.46 -0.85
N LEU A 126 6.06 -11.56 0.17
CA LEU A 126 4.69 -12.08 0.03
C LEU A 126 3.71 -11.04 -0.55
N GLY A 127 4.13 -9.77 -0.62
CA GLY A 127 3.36 -8.67 -1.19
C GLY A 127 3.71 -8.31 -2.64
N LEU A 128 4.70 -9.00 -3.24
CA LEU A 128 5.04 -8.91 -4.67
C LEU A 128 4.01 -9.67 -5.52
#